data_AF-X0VBM9-F1
#
_entry.id   AF-X0VBM9-F1
#
_cell.length_a   1.000
_cell.length_b   1.000
_cell.length_c   1.000
_cell.angle_alpha   90.00
_cell.angle_beta   90.00
_cell.angle_gamma   90.00
#
_symmetry.space_group_name_H-M   'P 1'
#
loop_
_entity.id
_entity.type
_entity.pdbx_description
1 polymer ?
#
loop_
_entity_poly.entity_id
_entity_poly.type
_entity_poly.pdbx_seq_one_letter_code
_entity_poly.pdbx_strand_id
1 'polypeptide(L)'
;MGAFKSLIVLLLPREGYWTQTSYKVELTKAEKRTIGRPSSPRWEIDLVAYKGVGNDVLAIECKSNLDSSGVRFEGGAFQPPERYKLFTGPKLRIVVLNRLGKQLEDSEACDRNPTVRLCLAVGKVAPSSDRAGLDALF
;
A
#
# COMPACT_ATOMS: atom_id res chain seq x y z
N MET A 1 -2.97 11.52 -11.91
CA MET A 1 -3.78 10.63 -11.07
C MET A 1 -4.74 9.86 -11.98
N GLY A 2 -4.81 8.53 -11.91
CA GLY A 2 -5.70 7.74 -12.76
C GLY A 2 -7.13 7.69 -12.22
N ALA A 3 -8.14 7.55 -13.09
CA ALA A 3 -9.56 7.60 -12.71
C ALA A 3 -9.94 6.64 -11.57
N PHE A 4 -9.38 5.42 -11.57
CA PHE A 4 -9.59 4.46 -10.48
C PHE A 4 -9.06 4.96 -9.13
N LYS A 5 -7.84 5.50 -9.10
CA LYS A 5 -7.25 6.11 -7.88
C LYS A 5 -8.08 7.29 -7.40
N SER A 6 -8.61 8.11 -8.31
CA SER A 6 -9.55 9.19 -7.99
C SER A 6 -10.82 8.71 -7.33
N LEU A 7 -11.39 7.60 -7.81
CA LEU A 7 -12.56 7.00 -7.18
C LEU A 7 -12.27 6.60 -5.72
N ILE A 8 -11.15 5.91 -5.46
CA ILE A 8 -10.80 5.47 -4.09
C ILE A 8 -10.61 6.68 -3.15
N VAL A 9 -9.93 7.74 -3.63
CA VAL A 9 -9.73 9.00 -2.88
C VAL A 9 -11.06 9.69 -2.55
N LEU A 10 -12.08 9.54 -3.39
CA LEU A 10 -13.41 10.11 -3.12
C LEU A 10 -14.24 9.26 -2.15
N LEU A 11 -14.00 7.95 -2.07
CA LEU A 11 -14.77 7.04 -1.21
C LEU A 11 -14.29 7.07 0.23
N LEU A 12 -12.98 7.03 0.46
CA LEU A 12 -12.40 6.91 1.81
C LEU A 12 -12.77 8.07 2.76
N PRO A 13 -12.84 9.33 2.33
CA PRO A 13 -13.32 10.43 3.19
C PRO A 13 -14.76 10.27 3.66
N ARG A 14 -15.62 9.62 2.88
CA ARG A 14 -17.00 9.32 3.30
C ARG A 14 -17.04 8.30 4.44
N GLU A 15 -16.00 7.49 4.57
CA GLU A 15 -15.80 6.52 5.66
C GLU A 15 -14.99 7.09 6.84
N GLY A 16 -14.72 8.41 6.84
CA GLY A 16 -14.02 9.11 7.91
C GLY A 16 -12.50 9.07 7.81
N TYR A 17 -11.93 8.72 6.65
CA TYR A 17 -10.49 8.79 6.43
C TYR A 17 -10.07 10.13 5.82
N TRP A 18 -9.00 10.77 6.31
CA TRP A 18 -8.29 11.71 5.45
C TRP A 18 -7.37 10.93 4.50
N THR A 19 -7.07 11.50 3.34
CA THR A 19 -6.30 10.81 2.29
C THR A 19 -5.20 11.68 1.71
N GLN A 20 -4.06 11.07 1.38
CA GLN A 20 -3.01 11.69 0.58
C GLN A 20 -2.52 10.74 -0.49
N THR A 21 -2.47 11.22 -1.73
CA THR A 21 -2.02 10.45 -2.89
C THR A 21 -0.52 10.60 -3.11
N SER A 22 0.10 9.55 -3.66
CA SER A 22 1.50 9.58 -4.12
C SER A 22 2.45 9.96 -2.99
N TYR A 23 2.25 9.31 -1.84
CA TYR A 23 3.01 9.59 -0.63
C TYR A 23 4.42 9.00 -0.74
N LYS A 24 5.44 9.85 -0.61
CA LYS A 24 6.84 9.42 -0.68
C LYS A 24 7.35 9.06 0.71
N VAL A 25 7.76 7.81 0.86
CA VAL A 25 8.36 7.28 2.08
C VAL A 25 9.87 7.50 2.02
N GLU A 26 10.37 8.31 2.96
CA GLU A 26 11.75 8.75 3.04
C GLU A 26 12.58 7.74 3.85
N LEU A 27 12.93 6.61 3.23
CA LEU A 27 13.83 5.62 3.84
C LEU A 27 15.21 6.23 4.11
N THR A 28 15.71 6.04 5.32
CA THR A 28 17.09 6.38 5.71
C THR A 28 18.12 5.52 4.99
N LYS A 29 19.38 5.97 4.98
CA LYS A 29 20.50 5.17 4.44
C LYS A 29 20.62 3.80 5.14
N ALA A 30 20.40 3.74 6.45
CA ALA A 30 20.45 2.50 7.23
C ALA A 30 19.34 1.53 6.79
N GLU A 31 18.10 2.00 6.70
CA GLU A 31 16.96 1.19 6.24
C GLU A 31 17.13 0.69 4.81
N LYS A 32 17.64 1.54 3.91
CA LYS A 32 17.99 1.16 2.54
C LYS A 32 19.00 0.01 2.50
N ARG A 33 20.01 0.03 3.38
CA ARG A 33 20.95 -1.10 3.55
C ARG A 33 20.25 -2.33 4.12
N THR A 34 19.38 -2.18 5.11
CA THR A 34 18.61 -3.29 5.70
C THR A 34 17.82 -4.05 4.64
N ILE A 35 17.18 -3.37 3.69
CA ILE A 35 16.44 -4.03 2.61
C ILE A 35 17.31 -4.50 1.43
N GLY A 36 18.64 -4.39 1.53
CA GLY A 36 19.58 -4.77 0.47
C GLY A 36 19.54 -3.86 -0.76
N ARG A 37 19.03 -2.62 -0.61
CA ARG A 37 18.89 -1.65 -1.71
C ARG A 37 19.49 -0.29 -1.31
N PRO A 38 20.82 -0.20 -1.16
CA PRO A 38 21.49 1.00 -0.64
C PRO A 38 21.24 2.26 -1.48
N SER A 39 20.97 2.10 -2.78
CA SER A 39 20.68 3.15 -3.75
C SER A 39 19.20 3.21 -4.18
N SER A 40 18.28 2.63 -3.39
CA SER A 40 16.86 2.63 -3.75
C SER A 40 16.33 4.07 -3.93
N PRO A 41 15.53 4.34 -4.99
CA PRO A 41 14.75 5.56 -5.06
C PRO A 41 13.74 5.61 -3.90
N ARG A 42 13.09 6.77 -3.73
CA ARG A 42 12.00 6.94 -2.78
C ARG A 42 10.88 5.97 -3.12
N TRP A 43 10.37 5.28 -2.11
CA TRP A 43 9.21 4.42 -2.27
C TRP A 43 7.97 5.30 -2.27
N GLU A 44 7.10 5.13 -3.25
CA GLU A 44 5.84 5.85 -3.33
C GLU A 44 4.72 4.89 -2.99
N ILE A 45 3.89 5.25 -2.02
CA ILE A 45 2.61 4.60 -1.76
C ILE A 45 1.56 5.33 -2.59
N ASP A 46 0.78 4.59 -3.37
CA ASP A 46 -0.23 5.19 -4.24
C ASP A 46 -1.19 6.07 -3.45
N LEU A 47 -1.69 5.58 -2.32
CA LEU A 47 -2.63 6.30 -1.48
C LEU A 47 -2.39 5.95 -0.01
N VAL A 48 -2.22 6.97 0.82
CA VAL A 48 -2.27 6.85 2.27
C VAL A 48 -3.64 7.33 2.72
N ALA A 49 -4.27 6.58 3.61
CA ALA A 49 -5.51 6.99 4.25
C ALA A 49 -5.41 6.78 5.76
N TYR A 50 -5.87 7.76 6.54
CA TYR A 50 -5.83 7.68 8.00
C TYR A 50 -7.19 7.92 8.61
N LYS A 51 -7.54 7.10 9.60
CA LYS A 51 -8.74 7.26 10.42
C LYS A 51 -8.34 7.43 11.88
N GLY A 52 -8.68 8.58 12.45
CA GLY A 52 -8.35 8.90 13.83
C GLY A 52 -9.01 7.96 14.84
N VAL A 53 -10.24 7.54 14.56
CA VAL A 53 -10.89 6.46 15.31
C VAL A 53 -10.14 5.16 15.02
N GLY A 54 -9.39 4.67 16.02
CA GLY A 54 -8.55 3.46 15.90
C GLY A 54 -7.08 3.74 15.59
N ASN A 55 -6.71 4.99 15.28
CA ASN A 55 -5.35 5.40 14.90
C ASN A 55 -4.79 4.52 13.75
N ASP A 56 -5.61 4.36 12.72
CA ASP A 56 -5.37 3.41 11.63
C ASP A 56 -4.83 4.11 10.38
N VAL A 57 -3.70 3.65 9.88
CA VAL A 57 -3.13 4.08 8.60
C VAL A 57 -3.24 2.95 7.58
N LEU A 58 -3.90 3.21 6.46
CA LEU A 58 -3.95 2.33 5.30
C LEU A 58 -2.91 2.81 4.28
N ALA A 59 -1.94 1.95 3.99
CA ALA A 59 -1.02 2.09 2.86
C ALA A 59 -1.59 1.32 1.67
N ILE A 60 -2.21 2.03 0.73
CA ILE A 60 -3.01 1.43 -0.34
C ILE A 60 -2.24 1.48 -1.66
N GLU A 61 -2.02 0.31 -2.26
CA GLU A 61 -1.55 0.15 -3.64
C GLU A 61 -2.77 0.04 -4.58
N CYS A 62 -2.78 0.79 -5.68
CA CYS A 62 -3.92 0.83 -6.60
C CYS A 62 -3.60 0.09 -7.91
N LYS A 63 -4.39 -0.93 -8.26
CA LYS A 63 -4.25 -1.71 -9.49
C LYS A 63 -5.59 -1.74 -10.24
N SER A 64 -5.78 -0.83 -11.19
CA SER A 64 -7.04 -0.74 -11.95
C SER A 64 -7.23 -1.93 -12.88
N ASN A 65 -6.24 -2.19 -13.75
CA ASN A 65 -6.16 -3.34 -14.66
C ASN A 65 -7.41 -3.61 -15.54
N LEU A 66 -8.33 -2.63 -15.68
CA LEU A 66 -9.63 -2.79 -16.32
C LEU A 66 -9.53 -3.32 -17.76
N ASP A 67 -8.60 -2.77 -18.53
CA ASP A 67 -8.34 -3.14 -19.93
C ASP A 67 -7.25 -4.21 -20.11
N SER A 68 -6.87 -4.89 -19.02
CA SER A 68 -5.81 -5.90 -19.02
C SER A 68 -6.30 -7.23 -18.48
N SER A 69 -5.40 -8.21 -18.31
CA SER A 69 -5.74 -9.50 -17.72
C SER A 69 -6.26 -9.38 -16.28
N GLY A 70 -5.91 -8.34 -15.52
CA GLY A 70 -6.26 -8.23 -14.10
C GLY A 70 -5.09 -8.52 -13.16
N VAL A 71 -5.31 -8.32 -11.86
CA VAL A 71 -4.42 -8.83 -10.80
C VAL A 71 -4.55 -10.36 -10.75
N ARG A 72 -3.42 -11.07 -10.72
CA ARG A 72 -3.35 -12.53 -10.59
C ARG A 72 -2.75 -12.91 -9.24
N PHE A 73 -3.38 -13.87 -8.59
CA PHE A 73 -2.99 -14.44 -7.31
C PHE A 73 -3.16 -15.96 -7.34
N GLU A 74 -2.22 -16.61 -8.02
CA GLU A 74 -2.27 -18.03 -8.32
C GLU A 74 -1.47 -18.82 -7.27
N GLY A 75 -2.05 -19.89 -6.74
CA GLY A 75 -1.35 -20.79 -5.79
C GLY A 75 -0.88 -20.09 -4.50
N GLY A 76 -1.58 -19.03 -4.06
CA GLY A 76 -1.20 -18.27 -2.87
C GLY A 76 -0.10 -17.22 -3.10
N ALA A 77 0.20 -16.88 -4.36
CA ALA A 77 1.23 -15.90 -4.70
C ALA A 77 0.80 -14.94 -5.82
N PHE A 78 1.24 -13.68 -5.72
CA PHE A 78 1.04 -12.69 -6.77
C PHE A 78 1.83 -13.02 -8.04
N GLN A 79 1.19 -12.88 -9.20
CA GLN A 79 1.82 -13.15 -10.50
C GLN A 79 1.79 -11.93 -11.46
N PRO A 80 2.94 -11.50 -12.01
CA PRO A 80 4.29 -11.88 -11.61
C PRO A 80 4.74 -11.10 -10.34
N PRO A 81 5.53 -11.71 -9.44
CA PRO A 81 5.75 -11.20 -8.07
C PRO A 81 6.48 -9.86 -7.99
N GLU A 82 7.29 -9.51 -8.98
CA GLU A 82 8.07 -8.28 -9.03
C GLU A 82 7.21 -7.02 -9.21
N ARG A 83 5.94 -7.17 -9.63
CA ARG A 83 4.97 -6.07 -9.71
C ARG A 83 4.32 -5.73 -8.37
N TYR A 84 4.51 -6.57 -7.36
CA TYR A 84 3.83 -6.50 -6.06
C TYR A 84 4.84 -6.51 -4.90
N LYS A 85 5.94 -5.76 -5.03
CA LYS A 85 7.11 -5.84 -4.14
C LYS A 85 6.80 -5.69 -2.65
N LEU A 86 5.84 -4.83 -2.27
CA LEU A 86 5.43 -4.69 -0.86
C LEU A 86 4.61 -5.89 -0.36
N PHE A 87 3.92 -6.60 -1.24
CA PHE A 87 3.19 -7.81 -0.89
C PHE A 87 4.11 -9.05 -0.88
N THR A 88 5.07 -9.11 -1.80
CA THR A 88 5.96 -10.27 -1.99
C THR A 88 7.26 -10.20 -1.18
N GLY A 89 7.69 -9.01 -0.75
CA GLY A 89 8.92 -8.81 0.02
C GLY A 89 8.66 -8.46 1.49
N PRO A 90 8.63 -9.41 2.43
CA PRO A 90 8.27 -9.14 3.83
C PRO A 90 9.24 -8.16 4.52
N LYS A 91 10.55 -8.31 4.32
CA LYS A 91 11.56 -7.39 4.88
C LYS A 91 11.39 -5.96 4.34
N LEU A 92 11.12 -5.85 3.03
CA LEU A 92 10.85 -4.56 2.40
C LEU A 92 9.57 -3.94 2.95
N ARG A 93 8.49 -4.72 3.05
CA ARG A 93 7.20 -4.30 3.61
C ARG A 93 7.36 -3.71 5.00
N ILE A 94 7.98 -4.46 5.92
CA ILE A 94 8.16 -4.03 7.31
C ILE A 94 8.92 -2.70 7.37
N VAL A 95 10.03 -2.59 6.64
CA VAL A 95 10.86 -1.37 6.64
C VAL A 95 10.10 -0.17 6.07
N VAL A 96 9.38 -0.34 4.95
CA VAL A 96 8.63 0.74 4.31
C VAL A 96 7.44 1.18 5.18
N LEU A 97 6.66 0.25 5.72
CA LEU A 97 5.49 0.58 6.53
C LEU A 97 5.86 1.19 7.88
N ASN A 98 6.91 0.70 8.53
CA ASN A 98 7.41 1.30 9.78
C ASN A 98 7.90 2.73 9.55
N ARG A 99 8.64 2.97 8.45
CA ARG A 99 9.08 4.32 8.08
C ARG A 99 7.89 5.22 7.76
N LEU A 100 6.88 4.71 7.05
CA LEU A 100 5.65 5.45 6.76
C LEU A 100 4.96 5.91 8.04
N GLY A 101 4.70 4.99 8.98
CA GLY A 101 4.05 5.32 10.25
C GLY A 101 4.84 6.38 11.03
N LYS A 102 6.16 6.18 11.15
CA LYS A 102 7.04 7.15 11.81
C LYS A 102 7.03 8.52 11.12
N GLN A 103 7.07 8.55 9.78
CA GLN A 103 7.09 9.80 9.03
C GLN A 103 5.77 10.57 9.17
N LEU A 104 4.63 9.88 9.24
CA LEU A 104 3.32 10.49 9.49
C LEU A 104 3.21 11.04 10.92
N GLU A 105 3.72 10.30 11.92
CA GLU A 105 3.80 10.75 13.30
C GLU A 105 4.71 11.99 13.44
N ASP A 106 5.91 11.94 12.87
CA ASP A 106 6.89 13.04 12.89
C ASP A 106 6.34 14.32 12.22
N SER A 107 5.39 14.17 11.28
CA SER A 107 4.73 15.29 10.60
C SER A 107 3.37 15.68 11.20
N GLU A 108 2.99 15.10 12.34
CA GLU A 108 1.69 15.32 13.01
C GLU A 108 0.47 15.02 12.11
N ALA A 109 0.63 14.15 11.12
CA ALA A 109 -0.44 13.75 10.19
C ALA A 109 -1.33 12.63 10.77
N CYS A 110 -0.82 11.90 11.76
CA CYS A 110 -1.55 10.90 12.54
C CYS A 110 -1.16 11.00 14.03
N ASP A 111 -1.90 10.31 14.89
CA ASP A 111 -1.51 10.16 16.30
C ASP A 111 -0.30 9.20 16.44
N ARG A 112 0.32 9.18 17.61
CA ARG A 112 1.53 8.38 17.87
C ARG A 112 1.28 6.89 17.76
N ASN A 113 2.27 6.15 17.26
CA ASN A 113 2.20 4.69 17.08
C ASN A 113 0.97 4.21 16.29
N PRO A 114 0.75 4.70 15.06
CA PRO A 114 -0.38 4.27 14.26
C PRO A 114 -0.30 2.79 13.88
N THR A 115 -1.45 2.14 13.75
CA THR A 115 -1.52 0.80 13.16
C THR A 115 -1.48 0.92 11.64
N VAL A 116 -0.33 0.59 11.04
CA VAL A 116 -0.13 0.67 9.59
C VAL A 116 -0.49 -0.67 8.93
N ARG A 117 -1.48 -0.67 8.02
CA ARG A 117 -1.92 -1.83 7.25
C ARG A 117 -1.64 -1.62 5.76
N LEU A 118 -1.06 -2.63 5.11
CA LEU A 118 -0.91 -2.64 3.65
C LEU A 118 -2.20 -3.17 3.03
N CYS A 119 -2.73 -2.44 2.05
CA CYS A 119 -3.98 -2.77 1.38
C CYS A 119 -3.77 -2.74 -0.14
N LEU A 120 -4.62 -3.48 -0.85
CA LEU A 120 -4.65 -3.49 -2.31
C LEU A 120 -6.05 -3.08 -2.81
N ALA A 121 -6.13 -1.96 -3.51
CA ALA A 121 -7.33 -1.59 -4.25
C ALA A 121 -7.25 -2.18 -5.66
N VAL A 122 -8.15 -3.11 -5.99
CA VAL A 122 -8.17 -3.83 -7.26
C VAL A 122 -9.39 -3.46 -8.10
N GLY A 123 -9.19 -3.00 -9.33
CA GLY A 123 -10.27 -2.74 -10.28
C GLY A 123 -10.70 -3.99 -11.05
N LYS A 124 -9.77 -4.92 -11.32
CA LYS A 124 -10.04 -6.20 -11.98
C LYS A 124 -9.13 -7.31 -11.44
N VAL A 125 -9.73 -8.38 -10.97
CA VAL A 125 -9.05 -9.66 -10.65
C VAL A 125 -9.17 -10.57 -11.88
N ALA A 126 -8.09 -11.26 -12.24
CA ALA A 126 -7.97 -11.96 -13.52
C ALA A 126 -8.87 -13.20 -13.63
N PRO A 127 -8.71 -14.25 -12.81
CA PRO A 127 -9.76 -15.24 -12.64
C PRO A 127 -10.54 -14.98 -11.34
N SER A 128 -11.85 -15.24 -11.36
CA SER A 128 -12.68 -15.12 -10.16
C SER A 128 -12.22 -16.05 -9.02
N SER A 129 -11.55 -17.17 -9.35
CA SER A 129 -10.95 -18.11 -8.39
C SER A 129 -9.88 -17.47 -7.51
N ASP A 130 -9.15 -16.47 -8.02
CA ASP A 130 -8.07 -15.81 -7.26
C ASP A 130 -8.63 -14.87 -6.19
N ARG A 131 -9.92 -14.50 -6.29
CA ARG A 131 -10.55 -13.55 -5.36
C ARG A 131 -10.55 -14.07 -3.93
N ALA A 132 -10.91 -15.33 -3.74
CA ALA A 132 -10.90 -15.95 -2.40
C ALA A 132 -9.49 -15.97 -1.79
N GLY A 133 -8.47 -16.21 -2.61
CA GLY A 133 -7.07 -16.16 -2.15
C GLY A 133 -6.62 -14.75 -1.77
N LEU A 134 -7.05 -13.74 -2.53
CA LEU A 134 -6.79 -12.33 -2.21
C LEU A 134 -7.52 -11.87 -0.95
N ASP A 135 -8.78 -12.24 -0.78
CA ASP A 135 -9.60 -11.89 0.39
C ASP A 135 -9.03 -12.52 1.68
N ALA A 136 -8.36 -13.67 1.59
CA ALA A 136 -7.72 -14.29 2.75
C ALA A 136 -6.40 -13.62 3.19
N LEU A 137 -5.84 -12.70 2.41
CA LEU A 137 -4.59 -11.99 2.72
C LEU A 137 -4.77 -10.70 3.51
N PHE A 138 -5.99 -10.13 3.54
CA PHE A 138 -6.29 -8.80 4.08
C PHE A 138 -7.48 -8.84 5.04
#